data_AF-A0A9P9S0Q7-F1
#
_entry.id   AF-A0A9P9S0Q7-F1
#
_cell.length_a   1.000
_cell.length_b   1.000
_cell.length_c   1.000
_cell.angle_alpha   90.00
_cell.angle_beta   90.00
_cell.angle_gamma   90.00
#
_symmetry.space_group_name_H-M   'P 1'
#
loop_
_entity.id
_entity.type
_entity.pdbx_description
1 polymer ?
#
loop_
_entity_poly.entity_id
_entity_poly.type
_entity_poly.pdbx_seq_one_letter_code
_entity_poly.pdbx_strand_id
1 'polypeptide(L)'
;MPEVPLLTWSVNITSIFMSATLLWLIILGPFPPSVDYTFLPDQQTKAVFHLDNQSYIAFDKRADDLWKSILPSNDGRVLATNISSGFHYWATVAMFHQLSCLRNIRYAFLAMSHSADAAVVIQQEMGKGSAYEKLGVCFDYIRQGLLCAADTTLHPVARLDDGFQVLDGNALWHTCNDHEMLYKWAEMSGKPRKDPLIHESPSQ
;
A
#
# COMPACT_ATOMS: atom_id res chain seq x y z
N MET A 1 -51.03 43.95 41.34
CA MET A 1 -50.11 42.80 41.45
C MET A 1 -50.38 41.91 40.25
N PRO A 2 -49.43 41.68 39.33
CA PRO A 2 -49.68 40.86 38.15
C PRO A 2 -49.61 39.38 38.54
N GLU A 3 -50.55 38.59 38.03
CA GLU A 3 -50.55 37.13 38.16
C GLU A 3 -49.45 36.53 37.27
N VAL A 4 -48.60 35.70 37.86
CA VAL A 4 -47.59 34.92 37.13
C VAL A 4 -48.22 33.58 36.75
N PRO A 5 -48.30 33.20 35.47
CA PRO A 5 -48.87 31.90 35.10
C PRO A 5 -47.88 30.80 35.46
N LEU A 6 -48.34 29.81 36.21
CA LEU A 6 -47.60 28.59 36.49
C LEU A 6 -47.47 27.77 35.19
N LEU A 7 -46.26 27.73 34.62
CA LEU A 7 -45.91 26.80 33.56
C LEU A 7 -46.02 25.37 34.09
N THR A 8 -47.03 24.63 33.62
CA THR A 8 -47.13 23.19 33.86
C THR A 8 -46.31 22.47 32.80
N TRP A 9 -45.17 21.91 33.19
CA TRP A 9 -44.38 21.04 32.34
C TRP A 9 -45.07 19.68 32.29
N SER A 10 -45.95 19.46 31.31
CA SER A 10 -46.47 18.12 31.04
C SER A 10 -45.33 17.30 30.41
N VAL A 11 -44.63 16.55 31.25
CA VAL A 11 -43.61 15.63 30.75
C VAL A 11 -44.33 14.51 30.01
N ASN A 12 -44.17 14.51 28.69
CA ASN A 12 -44.84 13.56 27.82
C ASN A 12 -44.23 12.17 28.04
N ILE A 13 -44.96 11.31 28.74
CA ILE A 13 -44.55 9.96 29.14
C ILE A 13 -44.05 9.15 27.94
N THR A 14 -44.62 9.36 26.75
CA THR A 14 -44.19 8.71 25.51
C THR A 14 -42.73 9.02 25.13
N SER A 15 -42.28 10.25 25.39
CA SER A 15 -40.90 10.70 25.11
C SER A 15 -39.89 10.05 26.06
N ILE A 16 -40.26 9.85 27.33
CA ILE A 16 -39.43 9.14 28.29
C ILE A 16 -39.26 7.68 27.86
N PHE A 17 -40.35 7.00 27.47
CA PHE A 17 -40.27 5.61 27.03
C PHE A 17 -39.42 5.44 25.76
N MET A 18 -39.55 6.32 24.76
CA MET A 18 -38.67 6.29 23.58
C MET A 18 -37.19 6.52 23.91
N SER A 19 -36.92 7.47 24.82
CA SER A 19 -35.54 7.78 25.20
C SER A 19 -34.91 6.63 25.98
N ALA A 20 -35.68 6.00 26.87
CA ALA A 20 -35.23 4.85 27.64
C ALA A 20 -35.00 3.60 26.78
N THR A 21 -35.85 3.34 25.78
CA THR A 21 -35.63 2.23 24.84
C THR A 21 -34.41 2.46 23.95
N LEU A 22 -34.17 3.69 23.50
CA LEU A 22 -32.98 4.04 22.73
C LEU A 22 -31.69 3.86 23.55
N LEU A 23 -31.67 4.34 24.80
CA LEU A 23 -30.55 4.13 25.73
C LEU A 23 -30.33 2.64 26.03
N TRP A 24 -31.41 1.86 26.19
CA TRP A 24 -31.33 0.42 26.40
C TRP A 24 -30.75 -0.30 25.18
N LEU A 25 -31.13 0.09 23.96
CA LEU A 25 -30.55 -0.43 22.72
C LEU A 25 -29.08 -0.03 22.53
N ILE A 26 -28.65 1.13 23.03
CA ILE A 26 -27.24 1.56 22.96
C ILE A 26 -26.36 0.82 23.98
N ILE A 27 -26.88 0.57 25.20
CA ILE A 27 -26.08 -0.01 26.30
C ILE A 27 -26.13 -1.55 26.30
N LEU A 28 -27.29 -2.13 25.97
CA LEU A 28 -27.56 -3.58 26.05
C LEU A 28 -28.01 -4.20 24.72
N GLY A 29 -28.17 -3.39 23.66
CA GLY A 29 -28.35 -3.94 22.33
C GLY A 29 -27.14 -4.78 21.93
N PRO A 30 -27.32 -5.77 21.04
CA PRO A 30 -26.20 -6.57 20.58
C PRO A 30 -25.13 -5.62 20.04
N PHE A 31 -23.87 -5.83 20.44
CA PHE A 31 -22.74 -5.13 19.84
C PHE A 31 -22.93 -5.14 18.31
N PRO A 32 -22.67 -4.02 17.61
CA PRO A 32 -22.67 -4.05 16.15
C PRO A 32 -21.83 -5.26 15.75
N PRO A 33 -22.33 -6.15 14.88
CA PRO A 33 -21.62 -7.37 14.58
C PRO A 33 -20.21 -6.98 14.14
N SER A 34 -19.20 -7.43 14.88
CA SER A 34 -17.81 -7.36 14.44
C SER A 34 -17.70 -8.34 13.28
N VAL A 35 -18.08 -7.89 12.08
CA VAL A 35 -18.06 -8.73 10.89
C VAL A 35 -16.62 -8.76 10.38
N ASP A 36 -15.93 -9.82 10.73
CA ASP A 36 -14.51 -10.08 10.46
C ASP A 36 -14.24 -10.54 9.02
N TYR A 37 -15.08 -10.12 8.06
CA TYR A 37 -15.05 -10.64 6.69
C TYR A 37 -15.02 -9.51 5.67
N THR A 38 -13.88 -8.84 5.58
CA THR A 38 -13.44 -8.36 4.26
C THR A 38 -13.05 -9.61 3.48
N PHE A 39 -13.65 -9.89 2.32
CA PHE A 39 -13.23 -11.02 1.46
C PHE A 39 -11.89 -10.66 0.80
N LEU A 40 -10.85 -10.50 1.62
CA LEU A 40 -9.48 -10.56 1.17
C LEU A 40 -9.18 -12.05 0.94
N PRO A 41 -8.54 -12.42 -0.17
CA PRO A 41 -8.10 -13.80 -0.34
C PRO A 41 -7.24 -14.19 0.86
N ASP A 42 -7.45 -15.39 1.39
CA ASP A 42 -6.58 -15.95 2.43
C ASP A 42 -5.13 -15.88 1.92
N GLN A 43 -4.32 -15.03 2.54
CA GLN A 43 -2.97 -14.76 2.08
C GLN A 43 -2.07 -15.91 2.54
N GLN A 44 -1.92 -16.91 1.67
CA GLN A 44 -0.98 -17.99 1.92
C GLN A 44 0.45 -17.46 1.80
N THR A 45 1.20 -17.52 2.89
CA THR A 45 2.63 -17.20 2.89
C THR A 45 3.40 -18.33 2.20
N LYS A 46 3.96 -18.02 1.03
CA LYS A 46 4.85 -18.93 0.30
C LYS A 46 6.27 -18.38 0.35
N ALA A 47 7.18 -19.11 0.98
CA ALA A 47 8.60 -18.79 0.90
C ALA A 47 9.08 -19.02 -0.55
N VAL A 48 9.37 -17.94 -1.27
CA VAL A 48 9.93 -18.00 -2.63
C VAL A 48 11.25 -17.26 -2.63
N PHE A 49 12.30 -17.95 -3.02
CA PHE A 49 13.63 -17.36 -3.18
C PHE A 49 13.75 -16.81 -4.61
N HIS A 50 13.86 -15.49 -4.74
CA HIS A 50 13.89 -14.80 -6.03
C HIS A 50 15.30 -14.30 -6.40
N LEU A 51 16.38 -15.05 -6.09
CA LEU A 51 17.74 -14.60 -6.42
C LEU A 51 18.13 -14.76 -7.91
N ASP A 52 17.40 -15.57 -8.68
CA ASP A 52 17.91 -16.02 -9.98
C ASP A 52 17.41 -15.17 -11.15
N ASN A 53 16.38 -14.35 -10.94
CA ASN A 53 15.73 -13.60 -12.02
C ASN A 53 16.20 -12.15 -12.09
N GLN A 54 17.36 -11.95 -12.72
CA GLN A 54 17.95 -10.63 -12.96
C GLN A 54 17.31 -9.86 -14.12
N SER A 55 16.26 -10.40 -14.76
CA SER A 55 15.69 -9.83 -15.98
C SER A 55 15.05 -8.43 -15.78
N TYR A 56 14.76 -8.05 -14.53
CA TYR A 56 14.18 -6.75 -14.18
C TYR A 56 15.23 -5.68 -13.83
N ILE A 57 16.51 -6.07 -13.69
CA ILE A 57 17.62 -5.18 -13.33
C ILE A 57 18.02 -4.32 -14.53
N ALA A 58 17.95 -4.87 -15.74
CA ALA A 58 18.40 -4.18 -16.94
C ALA A 58 17.50 -2.98 -17.29
N PHE A 59 18.09 -2.05 -18.04
CA PHE A 59 17.41 -0.90 -18.65
C PHE A 59 17.36 -1.05 -20.18
N ASP A 60 17.24 -2.29 -20.65
CA ASP A 60 17.08 -2.60 -22.06
C ASP A 60 15.60 -2.76 -22.43
N LYS A 61 15.33 -2.91 -23.73
CA LYS A 61 13.97 -3.11 -24.24
C LYS A 61 13.28 -4.32 -23.62
N ARG A 62 14.03 -5.40 -23.32
CA ARG A 62 13.46 -6.64 -22.77
C ARG A 62 12.95 -6.39 -21.35
N ALA A 63 13.76 -5.75 -20.51
CA ALA A 63 13.35 -5.35 -19.18
C ALA A 63 12.18 -4.35 -19.23
N ASP A 64 12.19 -3.41 -20.17
CA ASP A 64 11.07 -2.49 -20.34
C ASP A 64 9.75 -3.20 -20.61
N ASP A 65 9.75 -4.25 -21.45
CA ASP A 65 8.57 -5.04 -21.75
C ASP A 65 8.12 -5.90 -20.53
N LEU A 66 9.06 -6.35 -19.69
CA LEU A 66 8.76 -6.98 -18.40
C LEU A 66 8.15 -5.99 -17.40
N TRP A 67 8.67 -4.77 -17.32
CA TRP A 67 8.15 -3.71 -16.47
C TRP A 67 6.77 -3.22 -16.95
N LYS A 68 6.49 -3.24 -18.26
CA LYS A 68 5.13 -2.95 -18.79
C LYS A 68 4.12 -3.98 -18.33
N SER A 69 4.50 -5.25 -18.28
CA SER A 69 3.64 -6.38 -17.92
C SER A 69 3.62 -6.72 -16.43
N ILE A 70 4.17 -5.85 -15.58
CA ILE A 70 4.24 -6.07 -14.13
C ILE A 70 2.89 -6.02 -13.41
N LEU A 71 1.90 -5.39 -14.04
CA LEU A 71 0.53 -5.33 -13.55
C LEU A 71 -0.35 -6.31 -14.33
N PRO A 72 -1.41 -6.85 -13.71
CA PRO A 72 -2.44 -7.57 -14.45
C PRO A 72 -3.18 -6.62 -15.40
N SER A 73 -3.91 -7.18 -16.36
CA SER A 73 -4.61 -6.40 -17.41
C SER A 73 -5.63 -5.39 -16.89
N ASN A 74 -6.10 -5.55 -15.66
CA ASN A 74 -7.01 -4.64 -14.96
C ASN A 74 -6.30 -3.66 -13.99
N ASP A 75 -4.96 -3.53 -14.06
CA ASP A 75 -4.12 -2.72 -13.17
C ASP A 75 -4.30 -3.02 -11.66
N GLY A 76 -4.75 -4.23 -11.33
CA GLY A 76 -4.96 -4.63 -9.94
C GLY A 76 -6.22 -4.06 -9.30
N ARG A 77 -7.19 -3.64 -10.13
CA ARG A 77 -8.50 -3.14 -9.69
C ARG A 77 -9.46 -4.29 -9.37
N VAL A 78 -10.09 -4.21 -8.21
CA VAL A 78 -11.06 -5.19 -7.70
C VAL A 78 -12.36 -4.48 -7.30
N LEU A 79 -13.47 -5.20 -7.37
CA LEU A 79 -14.73 -4.75 -6.81
C LEU A 79 -14.76 -5.10 -5.32
N ALA A 80 -14.86 -4.09 -4.48
CA ALA A 80 -14.94 -4.22 -3.03
C ALA A 80 -16.35 -3.87 -2.54
N THR A 81 -16.74 -4.43 -1.40
CA THR A 81 -18.04 -4.16 -0.78
C THR A 81 -17.82 -3.70 0.65
N ASN A 82 -18.36 -2.53 1.00
CA ASN A 82 -18.47 -2.12 2.38
C ASN A 82 -19.59 -2.95 3.02
N ILE A 83 -19.21 -3.86 3.92
CA ILE A 83 -20.13 -4.81 4.57
C ILE A 83 -21.11 -4.12 5.53
N SER A 84 -20.77 -2.95 6.07
CA SER A 84 -21.61 -2.20 6.99
C SER A 84 -22.71 -1.41 6.26
N SER A 85 -22.42 -0.90 5.06
CA SER A 85 -23.38 -0.12 4.27
C SER A 85 -23.99 -0.88 3.09
N GLY A 86 -23.44 -2.05 2.74
CA GLY A 86 -23.77 -2.78 1.51
C GLY A 86 -23.29 -2.07 0.23
N PHE A 87 -22.51 -1.00 0.34
CA PHE A 87 -22.07 -0.21 -0.80
C PHE A 87 -20.92 -0.89 -1.55
N HIS A 88 -21.07 -1.06 -2.86
CA HIS A 88 -20.02 -1.58 -3.73
C HIS A 88 -19.19 -0.45 -4.33
N TYR A 89 -17.86 -0.60 -4.35
CA TYR A 89 -16.94 0.38 -4.93
C TYR A 89 -15.74 -0.31 -5.59
N TRP A 90 -15.17 0.34 -6.59
CA TRP A 90 -13.89 -0.10 -7.17
C TRP A 90 -12.74 0.32 -6.27
N ALA A 91 -11.78 -0.58 -6.08
CA ALA A 91 -10.55 -0.31 -5.35
C ALA A 91 -9.35 -0.91 -6.08
N THR A 92 -8.18 -0.31 -5.90
CA THR A 92 -6.90 -0.89 -6.34
C THR A 92 -6.21 -1.51 -5.12
N VAL A 93 -5.71 -2.74 -5.26
CA VAL A 93 -4.91 -3.37 -4.20
C VAL A 93 -3.57 -2.63 -4.08
N ALA A 94 -3.15 -2.35 -2.85
CA ALA A 94 -1.98 -1.53 -2.53
C ALA A 94 -0.70 -2.02 -3.21
N MET A 95 -0.42 -3.32 -3.21
CA MET A 95 0.72 -3.89 -3.91
C MET A 95 0.76 -3.46 -5.40
N PHE A 96 -0.37 -3.54 -6.11
CA PHE A 96 -0.42 -3.15 -7.53
C PHE A 96 -0.26 -1.64 -7.72
N HIS A 97 -0.79 -0.83 -6.80
CA HIS A 97 -0.56 0.61 -6.81
C HIS A 97 0.92 0.94 -6.61
N GLN A 98 1.57 0.33 -5.60
CA GLN A 98 3.00 0.49 -5.31
C GLN A 98 3.88 0.08 -6.51
N LEU A 99 3.56 -1.05 -7.17
CA LEU A 99 4.25 -1.50 -8.38
C LEU A 99 4.05 -0.53 -9.55
N SER A 100 2.84 0.01 -9.75
CA SER A 100 2.56 1.02 -10.77
C SER A 100 3.37 2.29 -10.54
N CYS A 101 3.42 2.78 -9.29
CA CYS A 101 4.25 3.93 -8.91
C CYS A 101 5.73 3.68 -9.20
N LEU A 102 6.27 2.52 -8.78
CA LEU A 102 7.67 2.16 -9.01
C LEU A 102 8.00 2.11 -10.51
N ARG A 103 7.12 1.51 -11.32
CA ARG A 103 7.24 1.49 -12.79
C ARG A 103 7.27 2.91 -13.37
N ASN A 104 6.37 3.79 -12.92
CA ASN A 104 6.30 5.16 -13.43
C ASN A 104 7.56 5.96 -13.06
N ILE A 105 8.11 5.77 -11.85
CA ILE A 105 9.39 6.36 -11.44
C ILE A 105 10.52 5.86 -12.35
N ARG A 106 10.57 4.55 -12.63
CA ARG A 106 11.56 3.96 -13.55
C ARG A 106 11.45 4.55 -14.96
N TYR A 107 10.23 4.74 -15.48
CA TYR A 107 10.03 5.36 -16.78
C TYR A 107 10.43 6.83 -16.82
N ALA A 108 10.11 7.60 -15.78
CA ALA A 108 10.56 8.98 -15.68
C ALA A 108 12.09 9.07 -15.64
N PHE A 109 12.74 8.19 -14.88
CA PHE A 109 14.19 8.06 -14.85
C PHE A 109 14.78 7.78 -16.25
N LEU A 110 14.23 6.78 -16.96
CA LEU A 110 14.66 6.47 -18.33
C LEU A 110 14.44 7.63 -19.29
N ALA A 111 13.28 8.28 -19.25
CA ALA A 111 12.99 9.42 -20.12
C ALA A 111 13.98 10.57 -19.91
N MET A 112 14.34 10.87 -18.65
CA MET A 112 15.38 11.85 -18.33
C MET A 112 16.76 11.38 -18.79
N SER A 113 17.05 10.08 -18.68
CA SER A 113 18.33 9.48 -19.05
C SER A 113 18.70 9.65 -20.53
N HIS A 114 17.69 9.79 -21.39
CA HIS A 114 17.85 9.96 -22.83
C HIS A 114 17.94 11.43 -23.29
N SER A 115 17.88 12.40 -22.37
CA SER A 115 18.13 13.81 -22.70
C SER A 115 19.61 14.04 -23.05
N ALA A 116 19.91 14.96 -23.97
CA ALA A 116 21.28 15.14 -24.49
C ALA A 116 22.33 15.40 -23.40
N ASP A 117 21.97 16.17 -22.37
CA ASP A 117 22.88 16.49 -21.26
C ASP A 117 23.03 15.33 -20.27
N ALA A 118 21.97 14.57 -20.02
CA ALA A 118 22.00 13.42 -19.11
C ALA A 118 22.63 12.18 -19.77
N ALA A 119 22.50 12.02 -21.09
CA ALA A 119 23.05 10.90 -21.83
C ALA A 119 24.57 10.82 -21.73
N VAL A 120 25.27 11.98 -21.68
CA VAL A 120 26.72 12.06 -21.48
C VAL A 120 27.12 11.56 -20.08
N VAL A 121 26.40 11.99 -19.05
CA VAL A 121 26.64 11.57 -17.66
C VAL A 121 26.35 10.08 -17.47
N ILE A 122 25.27 9.59 -18.08
CA ILE A 122 24.89 8.18 -17.98
C ILE A 122 25.84 7.28 -18.75
N GLN A 123 26.32 7.68 -19.94
CA GLN A 123 27.36 6.92 -20.64
C GLN A 123 28.65 6.79 -19.82
N GLN A 124 29.02 7.82 -19.06
CA GLN A 124 30.16 7.76 -18.13
C GLN A 124 29.91 6.84 -16.92
N GLU A 125 28.64 6.65 -16.57
CA GLU A 125 28.16 5.77 -15.50
C GLU A 125 27.57 4.45 -16.04
N MET A 126 27.99 3.99 -17.23
CA MET A 126 27.64 2.66 -17.74
C MET A 126 28.83 1.69 -17.58
N GLY A 127 28.59 0.53 -16.97
CA GLY A 127 29.60 -0.52 -16.78
C GLY A 127 29.37 -1.32 -15.50
N LYS A 128 30.13 -2.43 -15.31
CA LYS A 128 30.06 -3.21 -14.08
C LYS A 128 30.42 -2.34 -12.86
N GLY A 129 29.55 -2.30 -11.86
CA GLY A 129 29.68 -1.53 -10.63
C GLY A 129 29.24 -0.06 -10.72
N SER A 130 28.68 0.37 -11.85
CA SER A 130 28.29 1.77 -12.05
C SER A 130 27.05 2.18 -11.26
N ALA A 131 26.81 3.50 -11.14
CA ALA A 131 25.58 4.00 -10.52
C ALA A 131 24.32 3.49 -11.24
N TYR A 132 24.39 3.33 -12.56
CA TYR A 132 23.29 2.86 -13.38
C TYR A 132 22.95 1.38 -13.12
N GLU A 133 23.94 0.50 -13.07
CA GLU A 133 23.71 -0.92 -12.73
C GLU A 133 23.14 -1.06 -11.31
N LYS A 134 23.72 -0.34 -10.35
CA LYS A 134 23.24 -0.31 -8.95
C LYS A 134 21.78 0.13 -8.87
N LEU A 135 21.38 1.12 -9.66
CA LEU A 135 20.00 1.58 -9.68
C LEU A 135 19.04 0.52 -10.23
N GLY A 136 19.46 -0.23 -11.25
CA GLY A 136 18.71 -1.38 -11.75
C GLY A 136 18.48 -2.43 -10.68
N VAL A 137 19.52 -2.75 -9.90
CA VAL A 137 19.44 -3.65 -8.74
C VAL A 137 18.46 -3.09 -7.71
N CYS A 138 18.52 -1.80 -7.40
CA CYS A 138 17.59 -1.15 -6.46
C CYS A 138 16.13 -1.23 -6.93
N PHE A 139 15.84 -0.96 -8.20
CA PHE A 139 14.49 -1.05 -8.74
C PHE A 139 13.94 -2.48 -8.63
N ASP A 140 14.74 -3.48 -9.00
CA ASP A 140 14.34 -4.87 -8.86
C ASP A 140 14.19 -5.29 -7.39
N TYR A 141 15.08 -4.83 -6.52
CA TYR A 141 15.01 -5.10 -5.07
C TYR A 141 13.73 -4.56 -4.44
N ILE A 142 13.36 -3.30 -4.75
CA ILE A 142 12.09 -2.72 -4.27
C ILE A 142 10.92 -3.52 -4.84
N ARG A 143 10.93 -3.84 -6.14
CA ARG A 143 9.90 -4.67 -6.77
C ARG A 143 9.69 -5.99 -6.04
N GLN A 144 10.77 -6.69 -5.73
CA GLN A 144 10.74 -7.95 -4.99
C GLN A 144 10.16 -7.75 -3.58
N GLY A 145 10.55 -6.68 -2.88
CA GLY A 145 10.00 -6.33 -1.57
C GLY A 145 8.49 -6.08 -1.61
N LEU A 146 8.00 -5.34 -2.61
CA LEU A 146 6.57 -5.09 -2.80
C LEU A 146 5.79 -6.39 -3.07
N LEU A 147 6.32 -7.27 -3.92
CA LEU A 147 5.71 -8.57 -4.20
C LEU A 147 5.74 -9.52 -3.00
N CYS A 148 6.79 -9.44 -2.18
CA CYS A 148 6.94 -10.25 -0.98
C CYS A 148 5.97 -9.81 0.13
N ALA A 149 5.87 -8.50 0.35
CA ALA A 149 4.92 -7.94 1.31
C ALA A 149 3.46 -8.17 0.86
N ALA A 150 3.22 -8.10 -0.45
CA ALA A 150 1.92 -8.31 -1.08
C ALA A 150 0.79 -7.59 -0.33
N ASP A 151 1.00 -6.30 -0.05
CA ASP A 151 0.06 -5.47 0.73
C ASP A 151 -1.35 -5.51 0.12
N THR A 152 -2.28 -6.12 0.87
CA THR A 152 -3.66 -6.36 0.47
C THR A 152 -4.59 -5.18 0.74
N THR A 153 -4.06 -4.06 1.26
CA THR A 153 -4.87 -2.86 1.56
C THR A 153 -5.60 -2.37 0.30
N LEU A 154 -6.87 -2.03 0.42
CA LEU A 154 -7.71 -1.59 -0.70
C LEU A 154 -7.74 -0.06 -0.78
N HIS A 155 -7.25 0.51 -1.87
CA HIS A 155 -7.34 1.95 -2.18
C HIS A 155 -8.59 2.26 -3.01
N PRO A 156 -9.61 2.95 -2.48
CA PRO A 156 -10.82 3.32 -3.21
C PRO A 156 -10.50 4.16 -4.46
N VAL A 157 -11.18 3.85 -5.56
CA VAL A 157 -11.12 4.64 -6.80
C VAL A 157 -12.20 5.71 -6.74
N ALA A 158 -11.80 6.99 -6.84
CA ALA A 158 -12.68 8.14 -6.60
C ALA A 158 -13.66 8.43 -7.73
N ARG A 159 -13.26 8.17 -8.97
CA ARG A 159 -13.99 8.48 -10.20
C ARG A 159 -13.69 7.48 -11.29
N LEU A 160 -14.72 7.11 -12.05
CA LEU A 160 -14.65 6.18 -13.19
C LEU A 160 -14.70 6.90 -14.55
N ASP A 161 -14.87 8.22 -14.55
CA ASP A 161 -14.89 9.14 -15.68
C ASP A 161 -13.48 9.54 -16.12
N ASP A 162 -13.37 10.05 -17.37
CA ASP A 162 -12.23 10.13 -18.32
C ASP A 162 -10.89 10.74 -17.79
N GLY A 163 -10.81 11.09 -16.52
CA GLY A 163 -9.61 11.43 -15.78
C GLY A 163 -9.62 10.69 -14.43
N PHE A 164 -9.24 9.42 -14.44
CA PHE A 164 -9.17 8.59 -13.24
C PHE A 164 -8.21 9.20 -12.20
N GLN A 165 -8.75 9.54 -11.03
CA GLN A 165 -7.95 9.89 -9.86
C GLN A 165 -8.25 8.85 -8.78
N VAL A 166 -7.21 8.14 -8.35
CA VAL A 166 -7.23 7.40 -7.08
C VAL A 166 -7.36 8.47 -6.00
N LEU A 167 -8.37 8.38 -5.11
CA LEU A 167 -8.40 9.25 -3.94
C LEU A 167 -7.12 8.95 -3.18
N ASP A 168 -6.35 10.01 -3.00
CA ASP A 168 -5.17 10.12 -2.17
C ASP A 168 -5.15 9.09 -1.04
N GLY A 169 -4.04 8.35 -0.91
CA GLY A 169 -3.79 7.33 0.11
C GLY A 169 -3.75 7.85 1.56
N ASN A 170 -4.43 8.96 1.84
CA ASN A 170 -4.48 9.69 3.10
C ASN A 170 -5.63 9.24 4.02
N ALA A 171 -6.50 8.32 3.57
CA ALA A 171 -7.70 7.91 4.31
C ALA A 171 -7.82 6.39 4.47
N LEU A 172 -6.71 5.66 4.47
CA LEU A 172 -6.70 4.19 4.58
C LEU A 172 -6.07 3.71 5.88
N TRP A 173 -6.69 2.68 6.44
CA TRP A 173 -6.16 1.97 7.59
C TRP A 173 -5.05 1.04 7.12
N HIS A 174 -3.81 1.45 7.36
CA HIS A 174 -2.66 0.58 7.19
C HIS A 174 -2.38 -0.14 8.51
N THR A 175 -2.15 -1.45 8.45
CA THR A 175 -1.52 -2.17 9.56
C THR A 175 -0.02 -2.16 9.32
N CYS A 176 0.67 -1.22 9.95
CA CYS A 176 2.13 -1.10 9.81
C CYS A 176 2.84 -1.98 10.84
N ASN A 177 3.95 -2.59 10.43
CA ASN A 177 4.91 -3.14 11.38
C ASN A 177 5.66 -1.99 12.08
N ASP A 178 6.05 -2.19 13.34
CA ASP A 178 6.90 -1.24 14.06
C ASP A 178 8.30 -1.20 13.41
N HIS A 179 8.57 -0.15 12.64
CA HIS A 179 9.85 0.02 11.98
C HIS A 179 10.96 0.42 12.97
N GLU A 180 10.65 1.08 14.09
CA GLU A 180 11.66 1.53 15.05
C GLU A 180 12.41 0.35 15.67
N MET A 181 11.72 -0.76 15.89
CA MET A 181 12.34 -2.00 16.35
C MET A 181 13.49 -2.43 15.42
N LEU A 182 13.30 -2.32 14.09
CA LEU A 182 14.31 -2.68 13.10
C LEU A 182 15.49 -1.70 13.10
N TYR A 183 15.23 -0.39 13.24
CA TYR A 183 16.31 0.60 13.38
C TYR A 183 17.16 0.30 14.61
N LYS A 184 16.53 0.10 15.78
CA LYS A 184 17.21 -0.22 17.04
C LYS A 184 18.03 -1.51 16.90
N TRP A 185 17.45 -2.57 16.32
CA TRP A 185 18.15 -3.83 16.09
C TRP A 185 19.36 -3.68 15.16
N ALA A 186 19.21 -2.95 14.04
CA ALA A 186 20.30 -2.70 13.09
C ALA A 186 21.44 -1.91 13.73
N GLU A 187 21.13 -0.86 14.49
CA GLU A 187 22.13 -0.06 15.21
C GLU A 187 22.88 -0.87 16.26
N MET A 188 22.17 -1.68 17.06
CA MET A 188 22.77 -2.57 18.06
C MET A 188 23.66 -3.65 17.44
N SER A 189 23.36 -4.08 16.21
CA SER A 189 24.12 -5.10 15.49
C SER A 189 25.49 -4.61 15.00
N GLY A 190 25.73 -3.30 14.99
CA GLY A 190 27.00 -2.69 14.62
C GLY A 190 27.31 -2.68 13.12
N LYS A 191 28.49 -2.18 12.73
CA LYS A 191 28.88 -2.07 11.32
C LYS A 191 29.35 -3.43 10.76
N PRO A 192 29.02 -3.75 9.50
CA PRO A 192 29.56 -4.93 8.82
C PRO A 192 31.09 -4.92 8.85
N ARG A 193 31.70 -6.07 9.16
CA ARG A 193 33.15 -6.28 9.14
C ARG A 193 33.43 -7.64 8.51
N LYS A 194 34.60 -7.76 7.86
CA LYS A 194 35.07 -9.07 7.38
C LYS A 194 35.23 -9.99 8.57
N ASP A 195 34.50 -11.10 8.56
CA ASP A 195 34.51 -12.11 9.60
C ASP A 195 34.77 -13.47 8.94
N PRO A 196 35.73 -14.27 9.43
CA PRO A 196 36.00 -15.61 8.91
C PRO A 196 34.78 -16.55 8.92
N LEU A 197 33.75 -16.25 9.72
CA LEU A 197 32.51 -17.02 9.83
C LEU A 197 31.42 -16.56 8.85
N ILE A 198 31.63 -15.45 8.14
CA ILE A 198 30.69 -14.95 7.13
C ILE A 198 31.17 -15.44 5.76
N HIS A 199 30.45 -16.39 5.18
CA HIS A 199 30.70 -16.85 3.81
C HIS A 199 30.18 -15.80 2.82
N GLU A 200 31.10 -15.07 2.19
CA GLU A 200 30.78 -14.21 1.05
C GLU A 200 30.40 -15.09 -0.15
N SER A 201 29.28 -14.78 -0.82
CA SER A 201 28.91 -15.46 -2.07
C SER A 201 30.02 -15.25 -3.10
N PRO A 202 30.42 -16.27 -3.88
CA PRO A 202 31.41 -16.11 -4.93
C PRO A 202 30.95 -15.00 -5.90
N SER A 203 31.83 -14.03 -6.16
CA SER A 203 31.59 -12.98 -7.16
C SER A 203 31.46 -13.62 -8.55
N GLN A 204 30.30 -13.43 -9.20
CA GLN A 204 30.05 -13.82 -10.61
C GLN A 204 30.57 -12.77 -11.61
#